data_AF-A0A3B1BJA4-F1
#
_entry.id   AF-A0A3B1BJA4-F1
#
_cell.length_a   1.000
_cell.length_b   1.000
_cell.length_c   1.000
_cell.angle_alpha   90.00
_cell.angle_beta   90.00
_cell.angle_gamma   90.00
#
_symmetry.space_group_name_H-M   'P 1'
#
loop_
_entity.id
_entity.type
_entity.pdbx_description
1 polymer ?
#
loop_
_entity_poly.entity_id
_entity_poly.type
_entity_poly.pdbx_seq_one_letter_code
_entity_poly.pdbx_strand_id
1 'polypeptide(L)' 'MQDYQHEFLDFAIDVGVLRFGEFTLKSGRLSPYFF' A
#
# COMPACT_ATOMS: atom_id res chain seq x y z
N MET A 1 -8.46 0.24 -14.75
CA MET A 1 -9.00 0.18 -13.37
C MET A 1 -10.43 0.65 -13.43
N GLN A 2 -11.28 0.10 -12.57
CA GLN A 2 -12.62 0.62 -12.32
C GLN A 2 -12.51 1.79 -11.33
N ASP A 3 -13.47 2.71 -11.33
CA ASP A 3 -13.44 3.92 -10.50
C ASP A 3 -13.29 3.61 -9.01
N TYR A 4 -13.99 2.57 -8.52
CA TYR A 4 -13.90 2.12 -7.13
C TYR A 4 -12.48 1.71 -6.71
N GLN A 5 -11.62 1.28 -7.65
CA GLN A 5 -10.25 0.88 -7.35
C GLN A 5 -9.36 2.09 -7.07
N HIS A 6 -9.63 3.22 -7.75
CA HIS A 6 -8.93 4.47 -7.48
C HIS A 6 -9.36 5.02 -6.12
N GLU A 7 -10.67 5.10 -5.87
CA GLU A 7 -11.23 5.58 -4.61
C GLU A 7 -10.71 4.78 -3.40
N PHE A 8 -10.58 3.46 -3.54
CA PHE A 8 -10.04 2.61 -2.48
C PHE A 8 -8.55 2.87 -2.21
N LEU A 9 -7.74 3.08 -3.26
CA LEU A 9 -6.32 3.40 -3.09
C LEU A 9 -6.13 4.76 -2.43
N ASP A 10 -6.89 5.77 -2.87
CA ASP A 10 -6.85 7.12 -2.28
C ASP A 10 -7.24 7.05 -0.79
N PHE A 11 -8.32 6.33 -0.47
CA PHE A 11 -8.73 6.10 0.92
C PHE A 11 -7.64 5.38 1.75
N ALA A 12 -7.00 4.34 1.20
CA ALA A 12 -5.98 3.59 1.93
C ALA A 12 -4.70 4.41 2.18
N ILE A 13 -4.38 5.33 1.27
CA ILE A 13 -3.28 6.30 1.43
C ILE A 13 -3.67 7.33 2.50
N ASP A 14 -4.87 7.89 2.45
CA ASP A 14 -5.36 8.91 3.38
C ASP A 14 -5.43 8.40 4.83
N VAL A 15 -5.84 7.15 5.04
CA VAL A 15 -5.86 6.51 6.36
C VAL A 15 -4.46 6.07 6.80
N GLY A 16 -3.50 6.01 5.88
CA GLY A 16 -2.11 5.61 6.16
C GLY A 16 -1.93 4.10 6.35
N VAL A 17 -2.83 3.29 5.78
CA VAL A 17 -2.71 1.83 5.70
C VAL A 17 -1.69 1.47 4.61
N LEU A 18 -1.81 2.08 3.43
CA LEU A 18 -0.81 1.95 2.37
C LEU A 18 0.35 2.92 2.61
N ARG A 19 1.56 2.40 2.77
CA ARG A 19 2.79 3.17 3.00
C ARG A 19 3.87 2.82 2.01
N PHE A 20 4.65 3.81 1.60
CA PHE A 20 5.81 3.66 0.72
C PHE A 20 7.10 3.88 1.51
N GLY A 21 8.12 3.08 1.21
CA GLY A 21 9.37 3.01 1.98
C GLY A 21 9.98 1.62 1.89
N GLU A 22 11.01 1.35 2.68
CA GLU A 22 11.65 0.03 2.69
C GLU A 22 11.06 -0.83 3.81
N PHE A 23 10.38 -1.92 3.45
CA PHE A 23 9.74 -2.83 4.39
C PHE A 23 10.23 -4.25 4.19
N THR A 24 10.56 -4.93 5.29
CA THR A 24 10.85 -6.37 5.26
C THR A 24 9.56 -7.15 5.47
N LEU A 25 9.10 -7.85 4.45
CA LEU A 25 7.91 -8.69 4.52
C LEU A 25 8.18 -9.96 5.34
N LYS A 26 7.13 -10.64 5.79
CA LYS A 26 7.23 -11.92 6.50
C LYS A 26 7.98 -13.00 5.71
N SER A 27 7.99 -12.91 4.39
CA SER A 27 8.76 -13.78 3.49
C SER A 27 10.27 -13.47 3.47
N GLY A 28 10.72 -12.42 4.17
CA GLY A 28 12.10 -11.93 4.15
C GLY A 28 12.43 -11.02 2.96
N ARG A 29 11.46 -10.74 2.07
CA ARG A 29 11.66 -9.85 0.92
C ARG A 29 11.62 -8.38 1.35
N LEU A 30 12.50 -7.57 0.77
CA LEU A 30 12.40 -6.12 0.83
C LEU A 30 11.35 -5.64 -0.18
N SER A 31 10.37 -4.90 0.29
CA SER A 31 9.27 -4.32 -0.49
C SER A 31 9.33 -2.80 -0.41
N PRO A 32 9.13 -2.08 -1.53
CA PRO A 32 9.09 -0.61 -1.55
C PRO A 32 7.76 -0.04 -1.02
N TYR A 33 6.82 -0.91 -0.65
CA TYR A 33 5.56 -0.53 -0.02
C TYR A 33 5.07 -1.61 0.96
N PHE A 34 4.21 -1.22 1.87
CA PHE A 34 3.51 -2.09 2.80
C PHE A 34 2.05 -1.66 2.92
N PHE A 35 1.16 -2.64 2.95
CA PHE A 35 -0.28 -2.50 3.17
C PHE A 35 -0.67 -3.41 4.33
#